data_AF-A0A2R4N0A1-F1
#
_entry.id   AF-A0A2R4N0A1-F1
#
_cell.length_a   1.000
_cell.length_b   1.000
_cell.length_c   1.000
_cell.angle_alpha   90.00
_cell.angle_beta   90.00
_cell.angle_gamma   90.00
#
_symmetry.space_group_name_H-M   'P 1'
#
loop_
_entity.id
_entity.type
_entity.pdbx_description
1 polymer ?
#
loop_
_entity_poly.entity_id
_entity_poly.type
_entity_poly.pdbx_seq_one_letter_code
_entity_poly.pdbx_strand_id
1 'polypeptide(L)'
;MVTLEPEVVKYLNRKGVKAITIEAPNSVHSCCGEFCFEPGIRLGAPIGKQEDYLCFVSNNIEIYYHQELPRKPVIIERQSWGLFSTLHIKNWRIL
;
A
#
# COMPACT_ATOMS: atom_id res chain seq x y z
N MET A 1 11.40 -0.43 -2.31
CA MET A 1 11.15 -1.87 -2.63
C MET A 1 9.91 -2.30 -1.88
N VAL A 2 8.88 -2.77 -2.58
CA VAL A 2 7.63 -3.25 -1.95
C VAL A 2 7.59 -4.77 -2.04
N THR A 3 7.31 -5.43 -0.92
CA THR A 3 7.25 -6.89 -0.80
C THR A 3 5.86 -7.30 -0.35
N LEU A 4 5.25 -8.25 -1.07
CA LEU A 4 3.95 -8.83 -0.71
C LEU A 4 4.19 -10.14 0.03
N GLU A 5 3.59 -10.31 1.21
CA GLU A 5 3.59 -11.62 1.86
C GLU A 5 2.79 -12.65 1.02
N PRO A 6 3.14 -13.96 1.08
CA PRO A 6 2.47 -14.99 0.28
C PRO A 6 0.94 -15.00 0.44
N GLU A 7 0.44 -14.74 1.65
CA GLU A 7 -1.00 -14.69 1.92
C GLU A 7 -1.70 -13.49 1.28
N VAL A 8 -0.98 -12.37 1.09
CA VAL A 8 -1.48 -11.21 0.33
C VAL A 8 -1.62 -11.56 -1.14
N VAL A 9 -0.61 -12.21 -1.73
CA VAL A 9 -0.64 -12.65 -3.13
C VAL A 9 -1.80 -13.62 -3.36
N LYS A 10 -1.99 -14.61 -2.48
CA LYS A 10 -3.13 -15.54 -2.55
C LYS A 10 -4.47 -14.81 -2.47
N TYR A 11 -4.60 -13.86 -1.55
CA TYR A 11 -5.81 -13.08 -1.36
C TYR A 11 -6.16 -12.23 -2.59
N LEU A 12 -5.18 -11.51 -3.14
CA LEU A 12 -5.37 -10.67 -4.32
C LEU A 12 -5.74 -11.50 -5.55
N ASN A 13 -5.06 -12.63 -5.77
CA ASN A 13 -5.39 -13.56 -6.85
C ASN A 13 -6.80 -14.15 -6.72
N ARG A 14 -7.23 -14.55 -5.51
CA ARG A 14 -8.60 -15.04 -5.27
C ARG A 14 -9.66 -13.98 -5.55
N LYS A 15 -9.34 -12.71 -5.30
CA LYS A 15 -10.23 -11.58 -5.60
C LYS A 15 -10.15 -11.07 -7.04
N GLY A 16 -9.29 -11.65 -7.89
CA GLY A 16 -9.06 -11.16 -9.25
C GLY A 16 -8.41 -9.77 -9.31
N VAL A 17 -7.80 -9.32 -8.23
CA VAL A 17 -7.17 -7.99 -8.14
C VAL A 17 -5.78 -8.05 -8.76
N LYS A 18 -5.55 -7.20 -9.78
CA LYS A 18 -4.28 -7.09 -10.51
C LYS A 18 -3.44 -5.88 -10.13
N ALA A 19 -4.00 -4.96 -9.36
CA ALA A 19 -3.32 -3.74 -8.94
C ALA A 19 -3.66 -3.41 -7.48
N ILE A 20 -2.72 -2.83 -6.76
CA ILE A 20 -2.94 -2.18 -5.47
C ILE A 20 -2.30 -0.80 -5.46
N THR A 21 -2.88 0.13 -4.72
CA THR A 21 -2.38 1.49 -4.57
C THR A 21 -2.08 1.76 -3.09
N ILE A 22 -0.88 2.23 -2.79
CA ILE A 22 -0.47 2.73 -1.49
C ILE A 22 -0.62 4.25 -1.53
N GLU A 23 -1.59 4.76 -0.79
CA GLU A 23 -2.04 6.15 -0.81
C GLU A 23 -1.48 6.92 0.38
N ALA A 24 -1.10 8.18 0.13
CA ALA A 24 -0.77 9.09 1.22
C ALA A 24 -2.00 9.28 2.14
N PRO A 25 -1.83 9.39 3.46
CA PRO A 25 -2.94 9.63 4.35
C PRO A 25 -3.64 10.96 4.01
N ASN A 26 -4.97 10.90 3.80
CA ASN A 26 -5.82 12.06 3.44
C ASN A 26 -5.80 13.21 4.49
N SER A 27 -5.27 12.94 5.67
CA SER A 27 -5.11 13.90 6.75
C SER A 27 -3.71 13.70 7.35
N VAL A 28 -2.75 14.52 6.95
CA VAL A 28 -2.26 15.66 7.73
C VAL A 28 -1.16 16.28 6.88
N HIS A 29 -1.40 17.49 6.38
CA HIS A 29 -0.31 18.42 6.06
C HIS A 29 0.46 18.67 7.36
N SER A 30 1.44 17.81 7.64
CA SER A 30 2.44 18.10 8.64
C SER A 30 3.36 19.12 8.00
N CYS A 31 3.00 20.40 8.10
CA CYS A 31 3.77 21.54 7.62
C CYS A 31 5.26 21.44 8.02
N CYS A 32 5.57 20.69 9.09
CA CYS A 32 6.93 20.39 9.56
C CYS A 32 7.10 19.01 10.26
N GLY A 33 6.49 17.90 9.80
CA GLY A 33 6.54 16.64 10.57
C GLY A 33 6.47 15.33 9.78
N GLU A 34 7.11 14.30 10.30
CA GLU A 34 7.13 12.93 9.77
C GLU A 34 5.71 12.38 9.57
N PHE A 35 5.53 11.44 8.64
CA PHE A 35 4.24 10.78 8.40
C PHE A 35 3.83 9.97 9.64
N CYS A 36 3.06 10.58 10.54
CA CYS A 36 2.60 9.98 11.79
C CYS A 36 1.58 8.85 11.59
N PHE A 37 1.03 8.67 10.38
CA PHE A 37 0.01 7.68 10.09
C PHE A 37 0.49 6.69 9.03
N GLU A 38 0.05 5.45 9.18
CA GLU A 38 0.23 4.42 8.17
C GLU A 38 -0.52 4.79 6.88
N PRO A 39 0.13 4.70 5.70
CA PRO A 39 -0.50 4.86 4.41
C PRO A 39 -1.68 3.92 4.22
N GLY A 40 -2.71 4.38 3.52
CA GLY A 40 -3.82 3.52 3.13
C GLY A 40 -3.40 2.57 2.00
N ILE A 41 -3.94 1.36 1.99
CA ILE A 41 -3.83 0.44 0.85
C ILE A 41 -5.21 0.29 0.21
N ARG A 42 -5.33 0.71 -1.05
CA ARG A 42 -6.52 0.50 -1.87
C ARG A 42 -6.30 -0.62 -2.88
N LEU A 43 -7.36 -1.38 -3.15
CA LEU A 43 -7.38 -2.35 -4.23
C LEU A 43 -7.68 -1.66 -5.56
N GLY A 44 -6.92 -1.97 -6.59
CA GLY A 44 -7.02 -1.39 -7.93
C GLY A 44 -5.97 -0.32 -8.22
N ALA A 45 -6.08 0.24 -9.43
CA ALA A 45 -5.24 1.32 -9.95
C ALA A 45 -5.54 2.67 -9.25
N PRO A 46 -4.59 3.62 -9.19
CA PRO A 46 -4.74 4.93 -8.54
C PRO A 46 -5.96 5.71 -9.02
N ILE A 47 -6.64 6.42 -8.10
CA ILE A 47 -7.71 7.36 -8.41
C ILE A 47 -7.06 8.74 -8.36
N GLY A 48 -6.70 9.29 -9.52
CA GLY A 48 -5.98 10.55 -9.61
C GLY A 48 -5.00 10.56 -10.76
N LYS A 49 -4.04 11.49 -10.71
CA LYS A 49 -3.01 11.58 -11.73
C LYS A 49 -1.99 10.46 -11.54
N GLN A 50 -1.74 9.69 -12.59
CA GLN A 50 -0.77 8.60 -12.52
C GLN A 50 0.67 9.09 -12.27
N GLU A 51 0.96 10.35 -12.60
CA GLU A 51 2.26 10.99 -12.37
C GLU A 51 2.66 11.09 -10.90
N ASP A 52 1.69 11.01 -9.97
CA ASP A 52 1.92 11.09 -8.53
C ASP A 52 2.37 9.75 -7.93
N TYR A 53 2.44 8.69 -8.74
CA TYR A 53 2.72 7.33 -8.28
C TYR A 53 3.97 6.76 -8.95
N LEU A 54 4.74 6.01 -8.18
CA LEU A 54 5.75 5.08 -8.68
C LEU A 54 5.07 3.74 -8.91
N CYS A 55 5.22 3.17 -10.11
CA CYS A 55 4.66 1.86 -10.43
C CYS A 55 5.74 0.77 -10.35
N PHE A 56 5.41 -0.32 -9.67
CA PHE A 56 6.23 -1.53 -9.57
C PHE A 56 5.38 -2.75 -9.90
N VAL A 57 6.01 -3.82 -10.38
CA VAL A 57 5.33 -5.10 -10.59
C VAL A 57 5.96 -6.14 -9.67
N SER A 58 5.12 -6.82 -8.88
CA SER A 58 5.53 -7.95 -8.04
C SER A 58 4.48 -9.05 -8.11
N ASN A 59 4.89 -10.30 -8.39
CA ASN A 59 3.99 -11.45 -8.47
C ASN A 59 2.79 -11.24 -9.42
N ASN A 60 3.01 -10.59 -10.58
CA ASN A 60 1.96 -10.20 -11.54
C ASN A 60 0.88 -9.28 -10.95
N ILE A 61 1.23 -8.50 -9.93
CA ILE A 61 0.39 -7.47 -9.33
C ILE A 61 1.11 -6.13 -9.48
N GLU A 62 0.43 -5.16 -10.07
CA GLU A 62 0.88 -3.78 -10.15
C GLU A 62 0.74 -3.09 -8.79
N ILE A 63 1.77 -2.40 -8.37
CA ILE A 63 1.84 -1.71 -7.09
C ILE A 63 2.12 -0.24 -7.39
N TYR A 64 1.14 0.60 -7.11
CA TYR A 64 1.25 2.05 -7.25
C TYR A 64 1.59 2.65 -5.88
N TYR A 65 2.73 3.31 -5.78
CA TYR A 65 3.24 3.88 -4.53
C TYR A 65 3.28 5.40 -4.64
N HIS A 66 2.54 6.10 -3.79
CA HIS A 66 2.50 7.57 -3.83
C HIS A 66 3.89 8.19 -3.64
N GLN A 67 4.29 9.13 -4.49
CA GLN A 67 5.65 9.66 -4.54
C GLN A 67 6.04 10.48 -3.30
N GLU A 68 5.07 11.07 -2.63
CA GLU A 68 5.30 11.83 -1.38
C GLU A 68 5.65 10.94 -0.19
N LEU A 69 5.37 9.63 -0.26
CA LEU A 69 5.68 8.72 0.83
C LEU A 69 7.19 8.45 0.93
N PRO A 70 7.74 8.27 2.15
CA PRO A 70 9.15 7.97 2.34
C PRO A 70 9.58 6.72 1.57
N ARG A 71 10.65 6.84 0.77
CA ARG A 71 11.20 5.73 -0.03
C ARG A 71 11.92 4.71 0.85
N LYS A 72 11.17 3.89 1.60
CA LYS A 72 11.68 2.80 2.42
C LYS A 72 11.19 1.43 1.92
N PRO A 73 11.87 0.32 2.28
CA PRO A 73 11.32 -1.01 2.07
C PRO A 73 9.98 -1.15 2.80
N VAL A 74 8.98 -1.69 2.12
CA VAL A 74 7.60 -1.84 2.64
C VAL A 74 7.17 -3.30 2.50
N ILE A 75 6.70 -3.89 3.59
CA ILE A 75 6.17 -5.26 3.62
C ILE A 75 4.66 -5.18 3.82
N ILE A 76 3.91 -5.69 2.85
CA ILE A 76 2.44 -5.75 2.92
C ILE A 76 2.03 -7.10 3.48
N GLU A 77 1.25 -7.06 4.56
CA GLU A 77 0.62 -8.22 5.19
C GLU A 77 -0.90 -8.16 5.07
N ARG A 78 -1.55 -9.31 5.28
CA ARG A 78 -3.01 -9.41 5.36
C ARG A 78 -3.41 -9.55 6.81
N GLN A 79 -4.16 -8.60 7.33
CA GLN A 79 -4.81 -8.72 8.64
C GLN A 79 -6.24 -9.21 8.47
N SER A 80 -6.63 -10.21 9.26
CA SER A 80 -7.96 -10.81 9.21
C SER A 80 -8.61 -10.74 10.58
N TRP A 81 -9.83 -10.20 10.62
CA TRP A 81 -10.67 -10.06 11.81
C TRP A 81 -12.03 -10.68 11.51
N GLY A 82 -12.19 -11.96 11.83
CA GLY A 82 -13.39 -12.73 11.48
C GLY A 82 -13.61 -12.80 9.97
N LEU A 83 -14.76 -12.29 9.51
CA LEU A 83 -15.12 -12.23 8.07
C LEU A 83 -14.45 -11.08 7.32
N PHE A 84 -13.86 -10.12 8.03
CA PHE A 84 -13.20 -8.97 7.42
C PHE A 84 -11.72 -9.25 7.23
N SER A 85 -11.18 -8.87 6.08
CA SER A 85 -9.73 -8.87 5.87
C SER A 85 -9.30 -7.63 5.11
N THR A 86 -8.18 -7.08 5.55
CA THR A 86 -7.61 -5.81 5.11
C THR A 86 -6.11 -5.99 4.88
N LEU A 87 -5.53 -5.11 4.07
CA LEU A 87 -4.09 -5.08 3.78
C LEU A 87 -3.45 -3.97 4.60
N HIS A 88 -2.29 -4.27 5.18
CA HIS A 88 -1.54 -3.35 6.03
C HIS A 88 -0.05 -3.40 5.71
N ILE A 89 0.65 -2.32 6.00
CA ILE A 89 2.11 -2.23 5.92
C ILE A 89 2.71 -2.62 7.27
N LYS A 90 3.14 -3.89 7.35
CA LYS A 90 3.70 -4.51 8.56
C LYS A 90 4.85 -3.75 9.20
N ASN A 91 5.72 -3.17 8.38
CA ASN A 91 6.93 -2.49 8.84
C ASN A 91 6.79 -0.96 8.82
N TRP A 92 5.57 -0.44 8.89
CA TRP A 92 5.33 0.99 9.08
C TRP A 92 5.51 1.37 10.55
N ARG A 93 6.76 1.49 10.98
CA ARG A 93 7.05 2.16 12.25
C ARG A 93 6.99 3.67 12.04
N ILE A 94 6.19 4.32 12.88
CA ILE A 94 6.23 5.74 13.16
C ILE A 94 7.54 5.94 13.95
N LEU A 95 8.43 6.79 13.43
CA LEU A 95 9.62 7.22 14.18
C LEU A 95 9.21 8.28 15.21
#